data_AF-A0A453JST2-F1
#
_entry.id   AF-A0A453JST2-F1
#
_cell.length_a   1.000
_cell.length_b   1.000
_cell.length_c   1.000
_cell.angle_alpha   90.00
_cell.angle_beta   90.00
_cell.angle_gamma   90.00
#
_symmetry.space_group_name_H-M   'P 1'
#
loop_
_entity.id
_entity.type
_entity.pdbx_description
1 polymer ?
#
loop_
_entity_poly.entity_id
_entity_poly.type
_entity_poly.pdbx_seq_one_letter_code
_entity_poly.pdbx_strand_id
1 'polypeptide(L)'
;MNACASLMMEQFPDIIFGYGFDNEYSFVFQEKTELYQRDERLIISSCSSCFTSFYMMKWKEYFPSKELVQPPHFQVEVSCYPEPRIVCDYLSRRQSECHNRNQYTTCFWMLVKSGEGENKAKEILKVFFLSSFRSSFITYSN
;
A
#
# COMPACT_ATOMS: atom_id res chain seq x y z
N MET A 1 -4.30 2.87 -9.47
CA MET A 1 -3.92 3.28 -8.11
C MET A 1 -3.26 4.64 -8.08
N ASN A 2 -2.07 4.84 -8.67
CA ASN A 2 -1.36 6.13 -8.56
C ASN A 2 -2.15 7.34 -9.09
N ALA A 3 -2.81 7.24 -10.25
CA ALA A 3 -3.66 8.33 -10.73
C ALA A 3 -4.82 8.66 -9.79
N CYS A 4 -5.38 7.65 -9.11
CA CYS A 4 -6.41 7.85 -8.09
C CYS A 4 -5.81 8.57 -6.87
N ALA A 5 -4.60 8.21 -6.46
CA ALA A 5 -3.91 8.85 -5.36
C ALA A 5 -3.53 10.31 -5.67
N SER A 6 -3.13 10.62 -6.90
CA SER A 6 -2.93 12.02 -7.33
C SER A 6 -4.22 12.82 -7.19
N LEU A 7 -5.34 12.29 -7.66
CA LEU A 7 -6.66 12.93 -7.51
C LEU A 7 -7.09 13.06 -6.03
N MET A 8 -6.76 12.09 -5.18
CA MET A 8 -6.97 12.22 -3.73
C MET A 8 -6.20 13.40 -3.15
N MET A 9 -4.92 13.56 -3.50
CA MET A 9 -4.11 14.67 -3.01
C MET A 9 -4.58 16.03 -3.55
N GLU A 10 -5.15 16.07 -4.76
CA GLU A 10 -5.83 17.26 -5.29
C GLU A 10 -7.14 17.57 -4.56
N GLN A 11 -7.95 16.54 -4.29
CA GLN A 11 -9.26 16.66 -3.62
C GLN A 11 -9.15 16.99 -2.14
N PHE A 12 -8.09 16.52 -1.48
CA PHE A 12 -7.82 16.74 -0.06
C PHE A 12 -6.44 17.40 0.11
N PRO A 13 -6.36 18.74 0.01
CA PRO A 13 -5.10 19.48 0.07
C PRO A 13 -4.31 19.29 1.37
N ASP A 14 -4.98 18.86 2.44
CA ASP A 14 -4.37 18.53 3.72
C ASP A 14 -3.53 17.25 3.67
N ILE A 15 -3.63 16.44 2.61
CA ILE A 15 -2.74 15.29 2.39
C ILE A 15 -1.38 15.79 1.91
N ILE A 16 -0.39 15.67 2.78
CA ILE A 16 0.98 16.14 2.53
C ILE A 16 1.89 15.05 1.95
N PHE A 17 1.50 13.78 2.08
CA PHE A 17 2.29 12.66 1.59
C PHE A 17 1.42 11.46 1.24
N GLY A 18 1.76 10.77 0.17
CA GLY A 18 1.10 9.54 -0.27
C GLY A 18 2.13 8.47 -0.61
N TYR A 19 1.96 7.26 -0.08
CA TYR A 19 2.79 6.10 -0.39
C TYR A 19 1.92 4.89 -0.72
N GLY A 20 2.15 4.25 -1.86
CA GLY A 20 1.40 3.08 -2.28
C GLY A 20 2.28 2.01 -2.89
N PHE A 21 1.90 0.76 -2.65
CA PHE A 21 2.45 -0.41 -3.32
C PHE A 21 1.40 -1.50 -3.38
N ASP A 22 1.51 -2.39 -4.36
CA ASP A 22 0.55 -3.48 -4.58
C ASP A 22 -0.88 -2.90 -4.77
N ASN A 23 -1.84 -3.34 -3.95
CA ASN A 23 -3.22 -2.88 -3.93
C ASN A 23 -3.54 -1.89 -2.79
N GLU A 24 -2.52 -1.33 -2.11
CA GLU A 24 -2.67 -0.51 -0.92
C GLU A 24 -2.10 0.91 -1.10
N TYR A 25 -2.68 1.90 -0.41
CA TYR A 25 -2.19 3.27 -0.36
C TYR A 25 -2.32 3.85 1.05
N SER A 26 -1.29 4.53 1.51
CA SER A 26 -1.23 5.27 2.77
C SER A 26 -1.19 6.77 2.47
N PHE A 27 -2.09 7.53 3.08
CA PHE A 27 -2.12 8.99 2.98
C PHE A 27 -1.81 9.60 4.34
N VAL A 28 -0.91 10.57 4.38
CA VAL A 28 -0.56 11.32 5.59
C VAL A 28 -1.19 12.70 5.48
N PHE A 29 -2.10 12.97 6.40
CA PHE A 29 -2.66 14.31 6.58
C PHE A 29 -1.72 15.16 7.44
N GLN A 30 -1.67 16.47 7.17
CA GLN A 30 -0.95 17.40 8.01
C GLN A 30 -1.48 17.36 9.45
N GLU A 31 -0.59 17.53 10.43
CA GLU A 31 -0.89 17.43 11.86
C GLU A 31 -2.10 18.30 12.27
N LYS A 32 -2.13 19.53 11.75
CA LYS A 32 -3.14 20.56 12.04
C LYS A 32 -4.39 20.49 11.17
N THR A 33 -4.64 19.36 10.48
CA THR A 33 -5.85 19.22 9.67
C THR A 33 -7.11 19.40 10.52
N GLU A 34 -8.04 20.19 10.00
CA GLU A 34 -9.40 20.39 10.54
C GLU A 34 -10.44 19.64 9.69
N LEU A 35 -9.99 18.82 8.73
CA LEU A 35 -10.86 18.07 7.82
C LEU A 35 -11.91 17.29 8.61
N TYR A 36 -13.19 17.60 8.35
CA TYR A 36 -14.34 17.01 9.05
C TYR A 36 -14.26 17.06 10.58
N GLN A 37 -13.63 18.09 11.15
CA GLN A 37 -13.39 18.19 12.60
C GLN A 37 -12.65 16.95 13.16
N ARG A 38 -11.89 16.26 12.30
CA ARG A 38 -11.19 15.01 12.61
C ARG A 38 -12.13 13.86 13.00
N ASP A 39 -13.38 13.92 12.55
CA ASP A 39 -14.32 12.80 12.68
C ASP A 39 -13.86 11.63 11.80
N GLU A 40 -13.44 10.55 12.45
CA GLU A 40 -12.92 9.35 11.83
C GLU A 40 -13.90 8.75 10.80
N ARG A 41 -15.20 8.74 11.09
CA ARG A 41 -16.20 8.10 10.22
C ARG A 41 -16.38 8.90 8.94
N LEU A 42 -16.38 10.23 9.04
CA LEU A 42 -16.45 11.12 7.89
C LEU A 42 -15.18 11.04 7.04
N ILE A 43 -14.00 11.00 7.66
CA ILE A 43 -12.73 10.80 6.95
C ILE A 43 -12.72 9.47 6.20
N ILE A 44 -13.07 8.36 6.87
CA ILE A 44 -13.09 7.01 6.28
C ILE A 44 -14.08 6.95 5.11
N SER A 45 -15.32 7.36 5.33
CA SER A 45 -16.37 7.27 4.30
C SER A 45 -16.08 8.18 3.11
N SER A 46 -15.57 9.40 3.34
CA SER A 46 -15.18 10.33 2.29
C SER A 46 -13.98 9.80 1.49
N CYS A 47 -12.92 9.37 2.16
CA CYS A 47 -11.74 8.83 1.47
C CYS A 47 -12.06 7.56 0.68
N SER A 48 -12.80 6.61 1.26
CA SER A 48 -13.18 5.36 0.59
C SER A 48 -14.05 5.62 -0.65
N SER A 49 -15.06 6.51 -0.52
CA SER A 49 -15.95 6.84 -1.63
C SER A 49 -15.23 7.62 -2.75
N CYS A 50 -14.42 8.63 -2.39
CA CYS A 50 -13.62 9.37 -3.36
C CYS A 50 -12.63 8.46 -4.10
N PHE A 51 -11.88 7.62 -3.39
CA PHE A 51 -10.92 6.72 -4.01
C PHE A 51 -11.61 5.72 -4.95
N THR A 52 -12.74 5.15 -4.52
CA THR A 52 -13.58 4.26 -5.34
C THR A 52 -14.02 4.96 -6.63
N SER A 53 -14.56 6.18 -6.52
CA SER A 53 -15.00 6.98 -7.66
C SER A 53 -13.85 7.27 -8.62
N PHE A 54 -12.71 7.74 -8.11
CA PHE A 54 -11.53 8.01 -8.93
C PHE A 54 -10.99 6.76 -9.62
N TYR A 55 -11.03 5.60 -8.97
CA TYR A 55 -10.64 4.34 -9.59
C TYR A 55 -11.56 3.98 -10.76
N MET A 56 -12.87 4.11 -10.58
CA MET A 56 -13.85 3.85 -11.64
C MET A 56 -13.69 4.83 -12.80
N MET A 57 -13.53 6.13 -12.51
CA MET A 57 -13.31 7.17 -13.51
C MET A 57 -12.05 6.92 -14.34
N LYS A 58 -10.96 6.49 -13.69
CA LYS A 58 -9.68 6.22 -14.34
C LYS A 58 -9.62 4.85 -15.00
N TRP A 59 -10.57 3.95 -14.75
CA TRP A 59 -10.52 2.58 -15.26
C TRP A 59 -10.31 2.49 -16.77
N LYS A 60 -11.10 3.25 -17.55
CA LYS A 60 -11.03 3.22 -19.02
C LYS A 60 -9.78 3.86 -19.61
N GLU A 61 -9.12 4.76 -18.88
CA GLU A 61 -7.81 5.29 -19.27
C GLU A 61 -6.73 4.19 -19.26
N TYR A 62 -6.76 3.30 -18.25
CA TYR A 62 -5.73 2.27 -18.06
C TYR A 62 -6.10 0.91 -18.67
N PHE A 63 -7.39 0.60 -18.79
CA PHE A 63 -7.90 -0.65 -19.36
C PHE A 63 -8.99 -0.39 -20.42
N PRO A 64 -8.64 0.19 -21.59
CA PRO A 64 -9.63 0.62 -22.57
C PRO A 64 -10.55 -0.50 -23.06
N SER A 65 -9.96 -1.69 -23.26
CA SER A 65 -10.64 -2.88 -23.79
C SER A 65 -11.27 -3.77 -22.70
N LYS A 66 -11.17 -3.41 -21.42
CA LYS A 66 -11.74 -4.18 -20.32
C LYS A 66 -12.90 -3.42 -19.70
N GLU A 67 -14.06 -4.07 -19.60
CA GLU A 67 -15.16 -3.52 -18.81
C GLU A 67 -14.93 -3.74 -17.32
N LEU A 68 -15.37 -2.76 -16.52
CA LEU A 68 -15.40 -2.91 -15.08
C LEU A 68 -16.64 -3.75 -14.72
N VAL A 69 -16.41 -4.99 -14.29
CA VAL A 69 -17.50 -5.95 -14.00
C VAL A 69 -18.23 -5.60 -12.70
N GLN A 70 -17.52 -5.07 -11.72
CA GLN A 70 -18.07 -4.66 -10.43
C GLN A 70 -17.32 -3.43 -9.89
N PRO A 71 -18.00 -2.56 -9.13
CA PRO A 71 -17.32 -1.48 -8.43
C PRO A 71 -16.19 -2.02 -7.54
N PRO A 72 -15.00 -1.39 -7.53
CA PRO A 72 -13.95 -1.78 -6.61
C PRO A 72 -14.40 -1.45 -5.18
N HIS A 73 -13.87 -2.20 -4.22
CA HIS A 73 -14.08 -1.94 -2.80
C HIS A 73 -12.74 -1.65 -2.15
N PHE A 74 -12.66 -0.55 -1.41
CA PHE A 74 -11.47 -0.14 -0.67
C PHE A 74 -11.80 -0.01 0.81
N GLN A 75 -11.16 -0.87 1.61
CA GLN A 75 -11.14 -0.73 3.05
C GLN A 75 -10.20 0.42 3.42
N VAL A 76 -10.68 1.29 4.32
CA VAL A 76 -9.91 2.43 4.82
C VAL A 76 -9.87 2.34 6.34
N GLU A 77 -8.68 2.53 6.88
CA GLU A 77 -8.41 2.59 8.30
C GLU A 77 -7.71 3.91 8.61
N VAL A 78 -8.06 4.52 9.74
CA VAL A 78 -7.43 5.75 10.21
C VAL A 78 -6.61 5.44 11.45
N SER A 79 -5.37 5.88 11.47
CA SER A 79 -4.48 5.75 12.62
C SER A 79 -3.90 7.12 12.96
N CYS A 80 -3.95 7.48 14.24
CA CYS A 80 -3.37 8.71 14.75
C CYS A 80 -2.02 8.43 15.39
N TYR A 81 -0.97 9.08 14.90
CA TYR A 81 0.37 9.00 15.47
C TYR A 81 0.70 10.33 16.18
N PRO A 82 1.17 10.30 17.44
CA PRO A 82 1.39 11.51 18.22
C PRO A 82 2.62 12.30 17.79
N GLU A 83 3.57 11.67 17.07
CA GLU A 83 4.83 12.30 16.66
C GLU A 83 5.13 12.02 15.19
N PRO A 84 5.65 13.02 14.43
CA PRO A 84 6.05 12.83 13.03
C PRO A 84 7.05 11.68 12.83
N ARG A 85 7.94 11.45 13.80
CA ARG A 85 8.92 10.36 13.74
C ARG A 85 8.25 8.98 13.62
N ILE A 86 7.14 8.78 14.33
CA ILE A 86 6.40 7.50 14.29
C ILE A 86 5.76 7.30 12.91
N VAL A 87 5.32 8.38 12.26
CA VAL A 87 4.84 8.33 10.87
C VAL A 87 5.98 7.94 9.91
N CYS A 88 7.18 8.49 10.09
CA CYS A 88 8.35 8.10 9.32
C CYS A 88 8.71 6.62 9.52
N ASP A 89 8.65 6.12 10.76
CA ASP A 89 8.90 4.71 11.08
C ASP A 89 7.83 3.81 10.43
N TYR A 90 6.56 4.22 10.47
CA TYR A 90 5.47 3.54 9.76
C TYR A 90 5.76 3.47 8.25
N LEU A 91 6.08 4.59 7.60
CA LEU A 91 6.36 4.63 6.17
C LEU A 91 7.60 3.80 5.81
N SER A 92 8.64 3.83 6.64
CA SER A 92 9.85 3.02 6.46
C SER A 92 9.55 1.53 6.55
N ARG A 93 8.68 1.11 7.49
CA ARG A 93 8.19 -0.26 7.58
C ARG A 93 7.41 -0.65 6.32
N ARG A 94 6.51 0.21 5.83
CA ARG A 94 5.76 -0.01 4.59
C ARG A 94 6.68 -0.19 3.39
N GLN A 95 7.76 0.58 3.31
CA GLN A 95 8.78 0.43 2.26
C GLN A 95 9.56 -0.89 2.36
N SER A 96 9.92 -1.31 3.57
CA SER A 96 10.57 -2.61 3.80
C SER A 96 9.65 -3.78 3.42
N GLU A 97 8.36 -3.71 3.77
CA GLU A 97 7.34 -4.66 3.34
C GLU A 97 7.22 -4.74 1.82
N CYS A 98 7.17 -3.58 1.15
CA CYS A 98 7.17 -3.50 -0.31
C CYS A 98 8.41 -4.16 -0.92
N HIS A 99 9.60 -3.86 -0.40
CA HIS A 99 10.85 -4.45 -0.90
C HIS A 99 10.84 -5.97 -0.82
N ASN A 100 10.52 -6.50 0.37
CA ASN A 100 10.50 -7.94 0.62
C ASN A 100 9.42 -8.65 -0.23
N ARG A 101 8.20 -8.08 -0.28
CA ARG A 101 7.09 -8.66 -1.06
C ARG A 101 7.39 -8.64 -2.56
N ASN A 102 7.96 -7.54 -3.07
CA ASN A 102 8.32 -7.43 -4.48
C ASN A 102 9.43 -8.41 -4.86
N GLN A 103 10.48 -8.53 -4.02
CA GLN A 103 11.56 -9.48 -4.25
C GLN A 103 11.03 -10.92 -4.28
N TYR A 104 10.24 -11.31 -3.28
CA TYR A 104 9.62 -12.64 -3.23
C TYR A 104 8.75 -12.91 -4.47
N THR A 105 7.82 -12.00 -4.77
CA THR A 105 6.87 -12.15 -5.90
C THR A 105 7.60 -12.25 -7.24
N THR A 106 8.64 -11.44 -7.43
CA THR A 106 9.46 -11.48 -8.66
C THR A 106 10.18 -12.81 -8.80
N CYS A 107 10.88 -13.27 -7.75
CA CYS A 107 11.56 -14.57 -7.78
C CYS A 107 10.57 -15.71 -7.99
N PHE A 108 9.39 -15.66 -7.36
CA PHE A 108 8.35 -16.66 -7.49
C PHE A 108 7.87 -16.79 -8.93
N TRP A 109 7.47 -15.68 -9.56
CA TRP A 109 6.98 -15.73 -10.94
C TRP A 109 8.08 -16.03 -11.95
N MET A 110 9.34 -15.70 -11.66
CA MET A 110 10.47 -16.12 -12.49
C MET A 110 10.68 -17.63 -12.46
N LEU A 111 10.57 -18.27 -11.29
CA LEU A 111 10.63 -19.74 -11.18
C LEU A 111 9.46 -20.42 -11.88
N VAL A 112 8.24 -19.91 -11.68
CA VAL A 112 7.05 -20.45 -12.38
C VAL A 112 7.22 -20.32 -13.90
N LYS A 113 7.72 -19.17 -14.37
CA LYS A 113 8.02 -18.95 -15.79
C LYS A 113 9.13 -19.86 -16.33
N SER A 114 10.08 -20.30 -15.50
CA SER A 114 11.12 -21.27 -15.91
C SER A 114 10.65 -22.72 -15.95
N GLY A 115 9.36 -22.98 -15.67
CA GLY A 115 8.76 -24.32 -15.72
C GLY A 115 8.68 -25.02 -14.36
N GLU A 116 9.01 -24.33 -13.27
CA GLU A 116 8.81 -24.88 -11.93
C GLU A 116 7.32 -24.83 -11.54
N GLY A 117 6.81 -25.91 -10.95
CA GLY A 117 5.45 -25.90 -10.40
C GLY A 117 5.34 -24.95 -9.21
N GLU A 118 4.20 -24.29 -9.03
CA GLU A 118 4.00 -23.27 -7.99
C GLU A 118 4.35 -23.76 -6.57
N ASN A 119 4.00 -25.01 -6.24
CA ASN A 119 4.33 -25.60 -4.94
C ASN A 119 5.84 -25.74 -4.74
N LYS A 120 6.55 -26.19 -5.78
CA LYS A 120 8.01 -26.33 -5.74
C LYS A 120 8.69 -24.96 -5.68
N ALA A 121 8.20 -23.96 -6.42
CA ALA A 121 8.68 -22.59 -6.34
C ALA A 121 8.50 -22.00 -4.93
N LYS A 122 7.36 -22.24 -4.26
CA LYS A 122 7.15 -21.84 -2.85
C LYS A 122 8.15 -22.50 -1.91
N GLU A 123 8.42 -23.79 -2.06
CA GLU A 123 9.40 -24.49 -1.21
C GLU A 123 10.84 -23.98 -1.43
N ILE A 124 11.26 -23.74 -2.68
CA ILE A 124 12.57 -23.14 -2.99
C ILE A 124 12.72 -21.78 -2.28
N LEU A 125 11.69 -20.94 -2.36
CA LEU A 125 11.75 -19.59 -1.77
C LEU A 125 11.60 -19.59 -0.25
N LYS A 126 10.87 -20.53 0.36
CA LYS A 126 10.82 -20.67 1.82
C LYS A 126 12.22 -20.83 2.40
N VAL A 127 13.03 -21.71 1.83
CA VAL A 127 14.41 -21.95 2.30
C VAL A 127 15.29 -20.69 2.12
N PHE A 128 15.11 -19.99 1.00
CA PHE A 128 15.90 -18.79 0.68
C PHE A 128 15.53 -17.57 1.54
N PHE A 129 14.24 -17.33 1.77
CA PHE A 129 13.80 -16.17 2.57
C PHE A 129 13.91 -16.42 4.08
N LEU A 130 13.76 -17.66 4.57
CA LEU A 130 14.05 -18.00 5.98
C LEU A 130 15.53 -17.83 6.33
N SER A 131 16.44 -18.07 5.37
CA SER A 131 17.88 -17.84 5.58
C SER A 131 18.26 -16.36 5.49
N SER A 132 17.59 -15.58 4.64
CA SER A 132 17.79 -14.12 4.57
C SER A 132 17.29 -13.38 5.83
N PHE A 133 16.15 -13.79 6.40
CA PHE A 133 15.61 -13.20 7.65
C PHE A 133 16.45 -13.46 8.91
N ARG A 134 17.41 -14.39 8.88
CA ARG A 134 18.33 -14.62 10.01
C ARG A 134 19.42 -13.56 10.18
N SER A 135 19.56 -12.63 9.23
CA SER A 135 20.67 -11.65 9.22
C SER A 135 20.37 -10.31 9.92
N SER A 136 19.22 -10.16 10.57
CA SER A 136 18.84 -8.89 11.21
C SER A 136 18.53 -9.07 12.70
N PHE A 137 19.51 -9.50 13.50
CA PHE A 137 19.49 -9.34 14.95
C PHE A 137 20.32 -8.11 15.33
N ILE A 138 19.65 -7.02 15.67
CA ILE A 138 20.26 -5.89 16.40
C ILE A 138 19.77 -6.03 17.84
N THR A 139 20.65 -6.48 18.72
CA THR A 139 20.44 -6.38 20.18
C THR A 139 21.00 -5.06 20.66
N TYR A 140 20.20 -4.28 21.38
CA TYR A 140 20.72 -3.20 22.23
C TYR A 140 21.13 -3.81 23.58
N SER A 141 22.41 -3.69 23.93
CA SER A 141 22.88 -3.78 25.31
C SER A 141 22.79 -2.39 25.94
N ASN A 142 22.21 -2.31 27.15
CA ASN A 142 22.29 -1.12 28.01
C ASN A 142 23.75 -0.75 28.32
#